data_AF-A0A822EQL8-F1
#
_entry.id   AF-A0A822EQL8-F1
#
_cell.length_a   1.000
_cell.length_b   1.000
_cell.length_c   1.000
_cell.angle_alpha   90.00
_cell.angle_beta   90.00
_cell.angle_gamma   90.00
#
_symmetry.space_group_name_H-M   'P 1'
#
loop_
_entity.id
_entity.type
_entity.pdbx_description
1 polymer ?
#
loop_
_entity_poly.entity_id
_entity_poly.type
_entity_poly.pdbx_seq_one_letter_code
_entity_poly.pdbx_strand_id
1 'polypeptide(L)'
;IAATSISTFISTITSVTTATNQQKNTPIEGNNNNESIIVGYFTSWSIYQRKVFVNDISADKITHINYAFAKIGSDGEIERGDNETDTEKLFPDDTWNQPLRGNFNQLIKIKQKYPHLRTLISVGGWVCI
;
A
#
# COMPACT_ATOMS: atom_id res chain seq x y z
N ILE A 1 41.23 37.54 -40.13
CA ILE A 1 41.01 36.12 -40.47
C ILE A 1 40.35 35.47 -39.28
N ALA A 2 39.01 35.44 -39.28
CA ALA A 2 38.20 34.83 -38.23
C ALA A 2 37.70 33.46 -38.73
N ALA A 3 37.77 32.44 -37.88
CA ALA A 3 37.00 31.22 -38.04
C ALA A 3 36.74 30.64 -36.64
N THR A 4 35.52 30.90 -36.16
CA THR A 4 34.92 30.34 -34.95
C THR A 4 34.56 28.87 -35.24
N SER A 5 35.07 27.94 -34.45
CA SER A 5 34.74 26.51 -34.54
C SER A 5 33.42 26.22 -33.81
N ILE A 6 32.42 25.77 -34.56
CA ILE A 6 31.13 25.31 -34.02
C ILE A 6 31.28 23.81 -33.69
N SER A 7 31.14 23.46 -32.41
CA SER A 7 31.09 22.07 -31.95
C SER A 7 29.68 21.52 -32.14
N THR A 8 29.54 20.51 -33.00
CA THR A 8 28.25 19.84 -33.25
C THR A 8 28.08 18.71 -32.23
N PHE A 9 27.16 18.89 -31.28
CA PHE A 9 26.72 17.81 -30.39
C PHE A 9 25.70 16.93 -31.15
N ILE A 10 26.05 15.67 -31.40
CA ILE A 10 25.10 14.67 -31.91
C ILE A 10 24.41 14.04 -30.69
N SER A 11 23.14 14.36 -30.48
CA SER A 11 22.33 13.72 -29.44
C SER A 11 21.75 12.43 -30.02
N THR A 12 22.29 11.28 -29.62
CA THR A 12 21.70 9.97 -29.92
C THR A 12 20.39 9.85 -29.16
N ILE A 13 19.26 9.89 -29.86
CA ILE A 13 17.95 9.62 -29.27
C ILE A 13 17.80 8.10 -29.17
N THR A 14 18.00 7.55 -27.99
CA THR A 14 17.63 6.16 -27.69
C THR A 14 16.14 6.14 -27.41
N SER A 15 15.34 5.62 -28.34
CA SER A 15 13.92 5.38 -28.10
C SER A 15 13.76 4.30 -27.03
N VAL A 16 13.51 4.72 -25.79
CA VAL A 16 13.03 3.83 -24.73
C VAL A 16 11.59 3.48 -25.07
N THR A 17 11.37 2.28 -25.57
CA THR A 17 10.02 1.71 -25.68
C THR A 17 9.52 1.39 -24.27
N THR A 18 8.88 2.37 -23.63
CA THR A 18 8.04 2.12 -22.46
C THR A 18 6.89 1.23 -22.94
N ALA A 19 6.90 -0.05 -22.54
CA ALA A 19 5.75 -0.92 -22.70
C ALA A 19 4.62 -0.37 -21.81
N THR A 20 3.78 0.51 -22.37
CA THR A 20 2.50 0.82 -21.76
C THR A 20 1.68 -0.46 -21.81
N ASN A 21 1.55 -1.13 -20.66
CA ASN A 21 0.44 -2.04 -20.45
C ASN A 21 -0.83 -1.20 -20.59
N GLN A 22 -1.39 -1.18 -21.80
CA GLN A 22 -2.73 -0.69 -22.07
C GLN A 22 -3.65 -1.60 -21.26
N GLN A 23 -4.02 -1.18 -20.05
CA GLN A 23 -5.21 -1.70 -19.42
C GLN A 23 -6.31 -1.55 -20.47
N LYS A 24 -6.87 -2.67 -20.90
CA LYS A 24 -8.06 -2.69 -21.74
C LYS A 24 -9.14 -1.97 -20.93
N ASN A 25 -9.38 -0.71 -21.27
CA ASN A 25 -10.50 0.10 -20.80
C ASN A 25 -11.77 -0.55 -21.35
N THR A 26 -12.14 -1.68 -20.75
CA THR A 26 -13.49 -2.22 -20.88
C THR A 26 -14.37 -1.21 -20.14
N PRO A 27 -15.49 -0.75 -20.73
CA PRO A 27 -16.48 0.00 -19.99
C PRO A 27 -16.76 -0.80 -18.72
N ILE A 28 -16.62 -0.16 -17.56
CA ILE A 28 -17.04 -0.75 -16.30
C ILE A 28 -18.55 -0.84 -16.44
N GLU A 29 -19.04 -1.99 -16.92
CA GLU A 29 -20.46 -2.30 -16.89
C GLU A 29 -20.80 -2.30 -15.41
N GLY A 30 -21.49 -1.25 -14.98
CA GLY A 30 -21.88 -1.06 -13.59
C GLY A 30 -22.70 -2.27 -13.18
N ASN A 31 -22.07 -3.18 -12.47
CA ASN A 31 -22.77 -4.30 -11.87
C ASN A 31 -23.75 -3.69 -10.88
N ASN A 32 -25.05 -3.72 -11.20
CA ASN A 32 -26.13 -3.19 -10.37
C ASN A 32 -26.35 -4.00 -9.07
N ASN A 33 -25.40 -4.87 -8.73
CA ASN A 33 -25.26 -5.40 -7.39
C ASN A 33 -24.71 -4.27 -6.52
N ASN A 34 -25.60 -3.45 -5.96
CA ASN A 34 -25.29 -2.46 -4.94
C ASN A 34 -24.81 -3.17 -3.65
N GLU A 35 -23.67 -3.86 -3.72
CA GLU A 35 -22.99 -4.41 -2.57
C GLU A 35 -22.52 -3.24 -1.71
N SER A 36 -23.09 -3.13 -0.52
CA SER A 36 -22.75 -2.08 0.41
C SER A 36 -21.26 -2.17 0.77
N ILE A 37 -20.54 -1.08 0.57
CA ILE A 37 -19.13 -0.98 0.96
C ILE A 37 -19.07 -0.64 2.45
N ILE A 38 -18.59 -1.59 3.25
CA ILE A 38 -18.39 -1.43 4.70
C ILE A 38 -16.89 -1.41 4.96
N VAL A 39 -16.38 -0.25 5.37
CA VAL A 39 -14.95 -0.03 5.57
C VAL A 39 -14.65 0.08 7.06
N GLY A 40 -13.76 -0.78 7.57
CA GLY A 40 -13.17 -0.65 8.90
C GLY A 40 -11.81 0.05 8.83
N TYR A 41 -11.56 1.03 9.68
CA TYR A 41 -10.24 1.62 9.84
C TYR A 41 -9.45 0.87 10.92
N PHE A 42 -8.26 0.38 10.57
CA PHE A 42 -7.35 -0.24 11.51
C PHE A 42 -6.09 0.60 11.60
N THR A 43 -5.77 1.08 12.80
CA THR A 43 -4.56 1.89 13.01
C THR A 43 -3.37 1.04 13.44
N SER A 44 -2.19 1.28 12.85
CA SER A 44 -0.97 0.51 13.13
C SER A 44 -0.63 0.45 14.62
N TRP A 45 -0.78 1.59 15.32
CA TRP A 45 -0.50 1.75 16.75
C TRP A 45 -1.57 1.17 17.69
N SER A 46 -2.70 0.67 17.17
CA SER A 46 -3.76 0.09 18.02
C SER A 46 -3.29 -1.14 18.80
N ILE A 47 -2.23 -1.81 18.34
CA ILE A 47 -1.65 -2.98 19.01
C ILE A 47 -0.92 -2.64 20.32
N TYR A 48 -0.56 -1.38 20.55
CA TYR A 48 0.18 -0.97 21.75
C TYR A 48 -0.74 -0.82 22.97
N GLN A 49 -1.44 0.31 23.08
CA GLN A 49 -2.24 0.62 24.27
C GLN A 49 -3.63 -0.03 24.22
N ARG A 50 -4.24 -0.09 23.03
CA ARG A 50 -5.59 -0.63 22.86
C ARG A 50 -5.59 -2.16 22.79
N LYS A 51 -4.44 -2.76 22.51
CA LYS A 51 -4.26 -4.22 22.35
C LYS A 51 -5.28 -4.81 21.36
N VAL A 52 -5.59 -4.04 20.31
CA VAL A 52 -6.46 -4.49 19.22
C VAL A 52 -5.58 -4.94 18.08
N PHE A 53 -5.71 -6.20 17.69
CA PHE A 53 -4.93 -6.85 16.65
C PHE A 53 -5.76 -7.03 15.39
N VAL A 54 -5.09 -7.27 14.25
CA VAL A 54 -5.77 -7.54 12.97
C VAL A 54 -6.72 -8.74 13.09
N ASN A 55 -6.37 -9.75 13.90
CA ASN A 55 -7.20 -10.92 14.12
C ASN A 55 -8.48 -10.65 14.94
N ASP A 56 -8.58 -9.50 15.61
CA ASP A 56 -9.78 -9.09 16.35
C ASP A 56 -10.83 -8.43 15.45
N ILE A 57 -10.50 -8.18 14.18
CA ILE A 57 -11.42 -7.60 13.19
C ILE A 57 -12.47 -8.65 12.80
N SER A 58 -13.75 -8.29 12.93
CA SER A 58 -14.87 -9.08 12.40
C SER A 58 -14.93 -8.99 10.86
N ALA A 59 -13.99 -9.64 10.19
CA ALA A 59 -13.82 -9.60 8.73
C ALA A 59 -14.99 -10.20 7.93
N ASP A 60 -15.88 -10.94 8.58
CA ASP A 60 -17.16 -11.42 8.04
C ASP A 60 -18.19 -10.29 7.83
N LYS A 61 -18.04 -9.15 8.52
CA LYS A 61 -19.01 -8.05 8.51
C LYS A 61 -18.56 -6.83 7.72
N ILE A 62 -17.35 -6.85 7.18
CA ILE A 62 -16.77 -5.74 6.43
C ILE A 62 -16.31 -6.20 5.05
N THR A 63 -16.24 -5.25 4.12
CA THR A 63 -15.76 -5.52 2.76
C THR A 63 -14.35 -4.98 2.55
N HIS A 64 -13.98 -3.93 3.30
CA HIS A 64 -12.66 -3.31 3.20
C HIS A 64 -12.03 -3.05 4.57
N ILE A 65 -10.73 -3.31 4.70
CA ILE A 65 -9.89 -2.77 5.77
C ILE A 65 -9.11 -1.59 5.19
N ASN A 66 -9.23 -0.43 5.81
CA ASN A 66 -8.36 0.71 5.54
C ASN A 66 -7.27 0.79 6.62
N TYR A 67 -6.02 0.47 6.23
CA TYR A 67 -4.87 0.50 7.12
C TYR A 67 -4.36 1.92 7.29
N ALA A 68 -4.36 2.41 8.52
CA ALA A 68 -4.06 3.79 8.88
C ALA A 68 -2.80 3.87 9.78
N PHE A 69 -1.78 4.66 9.48
CA PHE A 69 -1.57 5.45 8.27
C PHE A 69 -0.17 5.20 7.72
N ALA A 70 -0.03 5.28 6.41
CA ALA A 70 1.27 5.48 5.78
C ALA A 70 1.63 6.98 5.85
N LYS A 71 2.91 7.27 5.99
CA LYS A 71 3.46 8.64 6.07
C LYS A 71 3.93 9.10 4.70
N ILE A 72 4.14 10.41 4.57
CA ILE A 72 4.80 11.01 3.42
C ILE A 72 6.18 11.45 3.91
N GLY A 73 7.24 10.93 3.28
CA GLY A 73 8.62 11.28 3.56
C GLY A 73 8.92 12.73 3.16
N SER A 74 10.07 13.24 3.62
CA SER A 74 10.51 14.60 3.26
C SER A 74 10.82 14.78 1.77
N ASP A 75 11.03 13.67 1.07
CA ASP A 75 11.21 13.58 -0.39
C ASP A 75 9.87 13.47 -1.15
N GLY A 76 8.75 13.40 -0.44
CA GLY A 76 7.41 13.25 -1.02
C GLY A 76 7.00 11.81 -1.31
N GLU A 77 7.84 10.83 -0.97
CA GLU A 77 7.53 9.42 -1.19
C GLU A 77 6.70 8.83 -0.04
N ILE A 78 5.99 7.73 -0.31
CA ILE A 78 5.21 7.05 0.72
C ILE A 78 6.15 6.23 1.62
N GLU A 79 6.09 6.50 2.91
CA GLU A 79 6.81 5.77 3.94
C GLU A 79 5.87 4.96 4.85
N ARG A 80 6.43 3.95 5.50
CA ARG A 80 5.70 3.18 6.52
C ARG A 80 5.33 4.07 7.70
N GLY A 81 4.17 3.83 8.28
CA GLY A 81 3.69 4.60 9.42
C GLY A 81 4.54 4.35 10.66
N ASP A 82 4.78 3.08 10.94
CA ASP A 82 5.53 2.62 12.09
C ASP A 82 6.25 1.30 11.74
N ASN A 83 7.57 1.39 11.55
CA ASN A 83 8.41 0.27 11.15
C ASN A 83 8.29 -0.95 12.08
N GLU A 84 8.14 -0.72 13.40
CA GLU A 84 8.06 -1.79 14.38
C GLU A 84 6.74 -2.57 14.20
N THR A 85 5.61 -1.86 14.24
CA THR A 85 4.29 -2.50 14.15
C THR A 85 3.97 -3.04 12.76
N ASP A 86 4.43 -2.37 11.70
CA ASP A 86 4.06 -2.69 10.32
C ASP A 86 4.75 -3.99 9.88
N THR A 87 6.02 -4.19 10.25
CA THR A 87 6.86 -5.24 9.66
C THR A 87 7.76 -6.03 10.61
N GLU A 88 8.06 -5.55 11.81
CA GLU A 88 9.09 -6.19 12.67
C GLU A 88 8.49 -6.98 13.83
N LYS A 89 7.37 -6.50 14.37
CA LYS A 89 6.73 -7.10 15.54
C LYS A 89 6.34 -8.54 15.26
N LEU A 90 6.75 -9.42 16.16
CA LEU A 90 6.37 -10.82 16.14
C LEU A 90 5.02 -11.00 16.83
N PHE A 91 4.12 -11.69 16.15
CA PHE A 91 2.89 -12.20 16.73
C PHE A 91 3.06 -13.66 17.18
N PRO A 92 2.23 -14.17 18.10
CA PRO A 92 2.35 -15.54 18.62
C PRO A 92 2.32 -16.64 17.55
N ASP A 93 1.71 -16.36 16.40
CA ASP A 93 1.55 -17.25 15.24
C ASP A 93 2.60 -17.00 14.14
N ASP A 94 3.63 -16.21 14.42
CA ASP A 94 4.74 -15.93 13.52
C ASP A 94 5.95 -16.84 13.81
N THR A 95 6.71 -17.15 12.76
CA THR A 95 8.00 -17.85 12.88
C THR A 95 9.14 -16.85 12.85
N TRP A 96 10.23 -17.13 13.56
CA TRP A 96 11.40 -16.25 13.57
C TRP A 96 12.02 -16.10 12.17
N ASN A 97 11.93 -17.10 11.28
CA ASN A 97 12.62 -17.07 9.99
C ASN A 97 11.74 -16.63 8.80
N GLN A 98 10.61 -15.96 9.04
CA GLN A 98 9.73 -15.53 7.95
C GLN A 98 10.14 -14.17 7.35
N PRO A 99 9.91 -13.96 6.04
CA PRO A 99 10.34 -12.74 5.34
C PRO A 99 9.53 -11.49 5.70
N LEU A 100 8.31 -11.65 6.22
CA LEU A 100 7.43 -10.54 6.58
C LEU A 100 6.76 -10.82 7.92
N ARG A 101 6.80 -9.86 8.85
CA ARG A 101 6.15 -9.93 10.16
C ARG A 101 5.24 -8.71 10.33
N GLY A 102 4.88 -8.38 11.56
CA GLY A 102 4.07 -7.22 11.86
C GLY A 102 2.63 -7.33 11.35
N ASN A 103 1.94 -6.20 11.39
CA ASN A 103 0.55 -6.10 10.95
C ASN A 103 0.38 -6.50 9.48
N PHE A 104 1.39 -6.28 8.62
CA PHE A 104 1.29 -6.66 7.21
C PHE A 104 1.20 -8.18 7.02
N ASN A 105 1.95 -8.97 7.80
CA ASN A 105 1.80 -10.42 7.75
C ASN A 105 0.40 -10.86 8.21
N GLN A 106 -0.11 -10.24 9.27
CA GLN A 106 -1.44 -10.53 9.80
C GLN A 106 -2.55 -10.14 8.81
N LEU A 107 -2.38 -9.05 8.05
CA LEU A 107 -3.29 -8.66 6.96
C LEU A 107 -3.27 -9.66 5.81
N ILE A 108 -2.13 -10.28 5.51
CA ILE A 108 -2.08 -11.36 4.50
C ILE A 108 -2.85 -12.58 5.00
N LYS A 109 -2.63 -12.99 6.25
CA LYS A 109 -3.32 -14.13 6.89
C LYS A 109 -4.84 -13.94 6.91
N ILE A 110 -5.34 -12.76 7.29
CA ILE A 110 -6.80 -12.52 7.32
C ILE A 110 -7.41 -12.52 5.92
N LYS A 111 -6.69 -12.03 4.90
CA LYS A 111 -7.16 -12.10 3.49
C LYS A 111 -7.19 -13.53 2.95
N GLN A 112 -6.27 -14.39 3.37
CA GLN A 112 -6.32 -15.81 3.03
C GLN A 112 -7.56 -16.49 3.63
N LYS A 113 -7.96 -16.09 4.83
CA LYS A 113 -9.16 -16.59 5.50
C LYS A 113 -10.46 -15.99 4.93
N TYR A 114 -10.43 -14.73 4.52
CA TYR A 114 -11.57 -13.96 4.00
C TYR A 114 -11.24 -13.38 2.62
N PRO A 115 -11.38 -14.16 1.54
CA PRO A 115 -10.97 -13.74 0.20
C PRO A 115 -11.83 -12.61 -0.39
N HIS A 116 -13.02 -12.34 0.18
CA HIS A 116 -13.85 -11.19 -0.20
C HIS A 116 -13.27 -9.86 0.30
N LEU A 117 -12.37 -9.90 1.27
CA LEU A 117 -11.86 -8.72 1.96
C LEU A 117 -10.81 -8.00 1.12
N ARG A 118 -10.99 -6.69 0.97
CA ARG A 118 -10.03 -5.81 0.29
C ARG A 118 -9.26 -4.97 1.30
N THR A 119 -7.98 -4.78 1.05
CA THR A 119 -7.09 -3.96 1.90
C THR A 119 -6.70 -2.68 1.17
N LEU A 120 -6.93 -1.55 1.81
CA LEU A 120 -6.54 -0.21 1.38
C LEU A 120 -5.51 0.34 2.37
N ILE A 121 -4.67 1.27 1.91
CA ILE A 121 -3.74 2.00 2.78
C ILE A 121 -4.15 3.47 2.76
N SER A 122 -4.39 4.03 3.94
CA SER A 122 -4.62 5.45 4.12
C SER A 122 -3.27 6.16 4.25
N VAL A 123 -2.96 7.06 3.33
CA VAL A 123 -1.76 7.90 3.40
C VAL A 123 -2.12 9.22 4.08
N GLY A 124 -1.29 9.70 5.01
CA GLY A 124 -1.49 10.96 5.72
C GLY A 124 -2.31 10.80 7.00
N GLY A 125 -3.32 11.64 7.22
CA GLY A 125 -4.07 11.75 8.48
C GLY A 125 -3.74 13.04 9.23
N TRP A 126 -4.45 13.32 10.34
CA TRP A 126 -4.34 14.60 11.05
C TRP A 126 -2.93 14.92 11.58
N VAL A 127 -2.17 13.90 12.00
CA VAL A 127 -0.85 14.05 12.66
C VAL A 127 0.30 13.87 11.65
N CYS A 128 0.00 13.72 10.37
CA CYS A 128 0.98 13.46 9.32
C CYS A 128 1.29 14.70 8.47
N ILE A 129 0.88 15.88 8.95
CA ILE A 129 1.28 17.22 8.51
C ILE A 129 2.21 17.83 9.57
#